data_AF-A0A3D1JE73-F1
#
_entry.id   AF-A0A3D1JE73-F1
#
_cell.length_a   1.000
_cell.length_b   1.000
_cell.length_c   1.000
_cell.angle_alpha   90.00
_cell.angle_beta   90.00
_cell.angle_gamma   90.00
#
_symmetry.space_group_name_H-M   'P 1'
#
loop_
_entity.id
_entity.type
_entity.pdbx_description
1 polymer ?
#
loop_
_entity_poly.entity_id
_entity_poly.type
_entity_poly.pdbx_seq_one_letter_code
_entity_poly.pdbx_strand_id
1 'polypeptide(L)'
;MPSDDQREVTEYIIQALVEGHSRDEIARNVAQRYDFNLRQAEGLVLRVETVYDRDITARRSPMYFWISLLTLMGGAALMIFPTLEILRPLWSSLAAGQTWEQASSAAREVLFTNIPLLLLGLGLVIAGIRTLRRSTWRFHRK
;
A
#
# COMPACT_ATOMS: atom_id res chain seq x y z
N MET A 1 23.62 -26.65 1.76
CA MET A 1 23.56 -25.17 1.80
C MET A 1 24.00 -24.67 0.43
N PRO A 2 23.26 -23.74 -0.22
CA PRO A 2 23.74 -23.13 -1.46
C PRO A 2 25.05 -22.36 -1.19
N SER A 3 26.01 -22.44 -2.10
CA SER A 3 27.27 -21.69 -2.03
C SER A 3 26.99 -20.18 -2.07
N ASP A 4 27.88 -19.36 -1.51
CA ASP A 4 27.70 -17.91 -1.49
C ASP A 4 27.54 -17.31 -2.89
N ASP A 5 28.23 -17.88 -3.89
CA ASP A 5 28.07 -17.52 -5.32
C ASP A 5 26.63 -17.75 -5.83
N GLN A 6 25.95 -18.82 -5.39
CA GLN A 6 24.56 -19.09 -5.82
C GLN A 6 23.57 -18.09 -5.22
N ARG A 7 23.84 -17.57 -4.02
CA ARG A 7 23.00 -16.54 -3.40
C ARG A 7 23.15 -15.22 -4.14
N GLU A 8 24.37 -14.84 -4.47
CA GLU A 8 24.64 -13.59 -5.20
C GLU A 8 23.99 -13.59 -6.60
N VAL A 9 24.13 -14.70 -7.34
CA VAL A 9 23.49 -14.86 -8.66
C VAL A 9 21.96 -14.80 -8.54
N THR A 10 21.40 -15.43 -7.51
CA THR A 10 19.95 -15.43 -7.28
C THR A 10 19.44 -14.03 -6.95
N GLU A 11 20.14 -13.29 -6.09
CA GLU A 11 19.77 -11.90 -5.75
C GLU A 11 19.85 -10.98 -6.96
N TYR A 12 20.90 -11.12 -7.80
CA TYR A 12 21.01 -10.38 -9.04
C TYR A 12 19.83 -10.64 -9.98
N ILE A 13 19.45 -11.90 -10.17
CA ILE A 13 18.30 -12.28 -11.01
C ILE A 13 16.99 -11.70 -10.45
N ILE A 14 16.77 -11.80 -9.14
CA ILE A 14 15.57 -11.25 -8.49
C ILE A 14 15.51 -9.74 -8.71
N GLN A 15 16.62 -9.02 -8.54
CA GLN A 15 16.68 -7.58 -8.74
C GLN A 15 16.37 -7.19 -10.19
N ALA A 16 17.00 -7.85 -11.17
CA ALA A 16 16.79 -7.56 -12.58
C ALA A 16 15.34 -7.87 -13.03
N LEU A 17 14.73 -8.94 -12.50
CA LEU A 17 13.30 -9.25 -12.72
C LEU A 17 12.39 -8.17 -12.14
N VAL A 18 12.69 -7.65 -10.94
CA VAL A 18 11.95 -6.55 -10.33
C VAL A 18 12.07 -5.27 -11.14
N GLU A 19 13.27 -4.96 -11.66
CA GLU A 19 13.57 -3.72 -12.39
C GLU A 19 12.90 -3.59 -13.76
N GLY A 20 12.48 -4.70 -14.37
CA GLY A 20 11.81 -4.63 -15.68
C GLY A 20 12.41 -5.52 -16.76
N HIS A 21 13.63 -6.02 -16.57
CA HIS A 21 14.42 -6.64 -17.62
C HIS A 21 13.79 -7.92 -18.15
N SER A 22 14.03 -8.18 -19.45
CA SER A 22 13.54 -9.39 -20.11
C SER A 22 14.34 -10.63 -19.67
N ARG A 23 13.69 -11.81 -19.60
CA ARG A 23 14.36 -13.06 -19.22
C ARG A 23 15.64 -13.31 -20.02
N ASP A 24 15.60 -13.07 -21.33
CA ASP A 24 16.72 -13.29 -22.25
C ASP A 24 17.89 -12.33 -21.99
N GLU A 25 17.59 -11.10 -21.56
CA GLU A 25 18.61 -10.12 -21.15
C GLU A 25 19.25 -10.51 -19.82
N ILE A 26 18.44 -10.95 -18.85
CA ILE A 26 18.93 -11.42 -17.55
C ILE A 26 19.80 -12.67 -17.73
N ALA A 27 19.36 -13.64 -18.53
CA ALA A 27 20.11 -14.87 -18.80
C ALA A 27 21.46 -14.58 -19.47
N ARG A 28 21.50 -13.63 -20.42
CA ARG A 28 22.76 -13.19 -21.05
C ARG A 28 23.69 -12.52 -20.05
N ASN A 29 23.18 -11.63 -19.20
CA ASN A 29 23.99 -10.96 -18.19
C ASN A 29 24.53 -11.94 -17.13
N VAL A 30 23.73 -12.92 -16.71
CA VAL A 30 24.16 -13.96 -15.78
C VAL A 30 25.23 -14.86 -16.41
N ALA A 31 25.05 -15.24 -17.68
CA ALA A 31 26.03 -16.03 -18.42
C ALA A 31 27.38 -15.29 -18.55
N GLN A 32 27.36 -13.99 -18.86
CA GLN A 32 28.58 -13.18 -19.00
C GLN A 32 29.28 -12.90 -17.66
N ARG A 33 28.51 -12.64 -16.61
CA ARG A 33 29.04 -12.13 -15.33
C ARG A 33 29.52 -13.24 -14.40
N TYR A 34 28.90 -14.42 -14.47
CA TYR A 34 29.14 -15.53 -13.55
C TYR A 34 29.62 -16.81 -14.26
N ASP A 35 30.08 -16.68 -15.51
CA ASP A 35 30.63 -17.76 -16.35
C ASP A 35 29.70 -18.98 -16.49
N PHE A 36 28.39 -18.74 -16.52
CA PHE A 36 27.41 -19.79 -16.79
C PHE A 36 27.21 -19.98 -18.29
N ASN A 37 26.98 -21.24 -18.70
CA ASN A 37 26.44 -21.50 -20.03
C ASN A 37 25.04 -20.87 -20.18
N LEU A 38 24.72 -20.31 -21.33
CA LEU A 38 23.44 -19.61 -21.57
C LEU A 38 22.22 -20.48 -21.21
N ARG A 39 22.23 -21.77 -21.58
CA ARG A 39 21.18 -22.72 -21.19
C ARG A 39 21.07 -22.92 -19.67
N GLN A 40 22.19 -22.92 -18.96
CA GLN A 40 22.19 -23.04 -17.50
C GLN A 40 21.65 -21.75 -16.86
N ALA A 41 22.05 -20.58 -17.37
CA ALA A 41 21.56 -19.29 -16.93
C ALA A 41 20.04 -19.14 -17.15
N GLU A 42 19.52 -19.50 -18.32
CA GLU A 42 18.07 -19.52 -18.62
C GLU A 42 17.32 -20.43 -17.64
N GLY A 43 17.81 -21.66 -17.43
CA GLY A 43 17.21 -22.60 -16.48
C GLY A 43 17.24 -22.10 -15.04
N LEU A 44 18.26 -21.31 -14.66
CA LEU A 44 18.36 -20.70 -13.35
C LEU A 44 17.37 -19.53 -13.21
N VAL A 45 17.30 -18.64 -14.19
CA VAL A 45 16.34 -17.52 -14.23
C VAL A 45 14.91 -18.04 -14.14
N LEU A 46 14.57 -19.09 -14.90
CA LEU A 46 13.23 -19.67 -14.91
C LEU A 46 12.88 -20.32 -13.55
N ARG A 47 13.86 -20.92 -12.88
CA ARG A 47 13.69 -21.49 -11.54
C ARG A 47 13.52 -20.41 -10.48
N VAL A 48 14.32 -19.34 -10.55
CA VAL A 48 14.21 -18.20 -9.64
C VAL A 48 12.87 -17.51 -9.85
N GLU A 49 12.47 -17.28 -11.09
CA GLU A 49 11.19 -16.65 -11.37
C GLU A 49 10.01 -17.51 -10.89
N THR A 50 10.00 -18.81 -11.14
CA THR A 50 8.90 -19.68 -10.66
C THR A 50 8.83 -19.78 -9.13
N VAL A 51 9.98 -19.80 -8.45
CA VAL A 51 10.04 -19.85 -6.97
C VAL A 51 9.67 -18.50 -6.35
N TYR A 52 10.07 -17.39 -6.98
CA TYR A 52 9.90 -16.04 -6.44
C TYR A 52 8.83 -15.21 -7.17
N ASP A 53 8.01 -15.82 -8.04
CA ASP A 53 7.00 -15.17 -8.89
C ASP A 53 6.05 -14.28 -8.08
N ARG A 54 5.57 -14.81 -6.94
CA ARG A 54 4.72 -14.08 -6.00
C ARG A 54 5.41 -12.85 -5.39
N ASP A 55 6.70 -12.94 -5.09
CA ASP A 55 7.46 -11.84 -4.49
C ASP A 55 7.86 -10.79 -5.53
N ILE A 56 8.18 -11.20 -6.76
CA ILE A 56 8.47 -10.30 -7.88
C ILE A 56 7.20 -9.54 -8.28
N THR A 57 6.07 -10.23 -8.42
CA THR A 57 4.77 -9.62 -8.72
C THR A 57 4.31 -8.66 -7.62
N ALA A 58 4.55 -9.00 -6.35
CA ALA A 58 4.25 -8.12 -5.22
C ALA A 58 5.15 -6.87 -5.17
N ARG A 59 6.41 -6.97 -5.62
CA ARG A 59 7.36 -5.84 -5.67
C ARG A 59 7.16 -4.93 -6.88
N ARG A 60 6.75 -5.47 -8.04
CA ARG A 60 6.53 -4.72 -9.28
C ARG A 60 5.25 -3.88 -9.29
N SER A 61 4.27 -4.20 -8.45
CA SER A 61 2.93 -3.61 -8.58
C SER A 61 2.73 -2.39 -7.66
N PRO A 62 2.86 -1.14 -8.16
CA PRO A 62 2.46 0.06 -7.42
C PRO A 62 0.96 0.07 -7.10
N MET A 63 0.20 -0.89 -7.61
CA MET A 63 -1.24 -1.02 -7.37
C MET A 63 -1.56 -1.17 -5.88
N TYR A 64 -0.74 -1.85 -5.08
CA TYR A 64 -0.97 -1.92 -3.63
C TYR A 64 -0.81 -0.57 -2.93
N PHE A 65 0.16 0.23 -3.38
CA PHE A 65 0.31 1.61 -2.90
C PHE A 65 -0.93 2.44 -3.25
N TRP A 66 -1.41 2.36 -4.49
CA TRP A 66 -2.63 3.07 -4.92
C TRP A 66 -3.88 2.60 -4.18
N ILE A 67 -4.05 1.29 -3.95
CA ILE A 67 -5.17 0.74 -3.17
C ILE A 67 -5.12 1.25 -1.73
N SER A 68 -3.96 1.22 -1.09
CA SER A 68 -3.80 1.76 0.27
C SER A 68 -4.09 3.27 0.32
N LEU A 69 -3.62 4.03 -0.68
CA LEU A 69 -3.86 5.47 -0.76
C LEU A 69 -5.36 5.77 -0.96
N LEU A 70 -6.04 5.08 -1.87
CA LEU A 70 -7.47 5.22 -2.11
C LEU A 70 -8.30 4.85 -0.86
N THR A 71 -7.90 3.79 -0.15
CA THR A 71 -8.57 3.36 1.09
C THR A 71 -8.42 4.42 2.19
N LEU A 72 -7.23 4.99 2.34
CA LEU A 72 -6.96 6.10 3.27
C LEU A 72 -7.79 7.33 2.92
N MET A 73 -7.79 7.73 1.64
CA MET A 73 -8.57 8.88 1.18
C MET A 73 -10.07 8.67 1.36
N GLY A 74 -10.59 7.47 1.05
CA GLY A 74 -11.98 7.12 1.27
C GLY A 74 -12.37 7.19 2.74
N GLY A 75 -11.53 6.64 3.64
CA GLY A 75 -11.73 6.74 5.07
C GLY A 75 -11.73 8.19 5.58
N ALA A 76 -10.77 9.01 5.14
CA ALA A 76 -10.69 10.42 5.49
C ALA A 76 -11.91 11.22 5.00
N ALA A 77 -12.35 10.99 3.76
CA ALA A 77 -13.54 11.64 3.21
C ALA A 77 -14.79 11.32 4.04
N LEU A 78 -14.98 10.04 4.39
CA LEU A 78 -16.09 9.59 5.25
C LEU A 78 -16.03 10.18 6.66
N MET A 79 -14.90 10.72 7.10
CA MET A 79 -14.81 11.46 8.36
C MET A 79 -15.02 12.97 8.17
N ILE A 80 -14.47 13.56 7.11
CA ILE A 80 -14.52 15.01 6.87
C ILE A 80 -15.94 15.48 6.56
N PHE A 81 -16.66 14.82 5.65
CA PHE A 81 -18.01 15.24 5.25
C PHE A 81 -18.99 15.33 6.42
N PRO A 82 -19.18 14.27 7.23
CA PRO A 82 -20.07 14.35 8.39
C PRO A 82 -19.57 15.34 9.45
N THR A 83 -18.26 15.49 9.63
CA THR A 83 -17.72 16.50 10.56
C THR A 83 -18.11 17.92 10.15
N LEU A 84 -18.06 18.24 8.86
CA LEU A 84 -18.50 19.54 8.34
C LEU A 84 -20.01 19.73 8.52
N GLU A 85 -20.81 18.69 8.33
CA GLU A 85 -22.24 18.74 8.60
C GLU A 85 -22.56 18.96 10.09
N ILE A 86 -21.79 18.38 11.00
CA ILE A 86 -21.93 18.61 12.46
C ILE A 86 -21.49 20.02 12.85
N LEU A 87 -20.46 20.57 12.20
CA LEU A 87 -19.96 21.93 12.45
C LEU A 87 -20.89 23.01 11.92
N ARG A 88 -21.60 22.75 10.82
CA ARG A 88 -22.52 23.70 10.19
C ARG A 88 -23.59 24.27 11.15
N PRO A 89 -24.38 23.46 11.90
CA PRO A 89 -25.36 23.98 12.84
C PRO A 89 -24.68 24.79 13.96
N LEU A 90 -23.54 24.32 14.50
CA LEU A 90 -22.78 25.05 15.51
C LEU A 90 -22.39 26.45 15.01
N TRP A 91 -21.83 26.53 13.80
CA TRP A 91 -21.44 27.79 13.19
C TRP A 91 -22.63 28.72 12.95
N SER A 92 -23.76 28.18 12.48
CA SER A 92 -24.97 28.97 12.24
C SER A 92 -25.58 29.52 13.54
N SER A 93 -25.59 28.73 14.61
CA SER A 93 -26.10 29.15 15.93
C SER A 93 -25.18 30.18 16.59
N LEU A 94 -23.86 30.03 16.45
CA LEU A 94 -22.87 31.03 16.88
C LEU A 94 -23.05 32.35 16.14
N ALA A 95 -23.20 32.31 14.81
CA ALA A 95 -23.43 33.50 13.99
C ALA A 95 -24.76 34.20 14.33
N ALA A 96 -25.78 33.43 14.73
CA ALA A 96 -27.07 33.94 15.18
C ALA A 96 -27.09 34.44 16.64
N GLY A 97 -25.96 34.36 17.37
CA GLY A 97 -25.88 34.76 18.77
C GLY A 97 -26.67 33.87 19.73
N GLN A 98 -26.97 32.63 19.35
CA GLN A 98 -27.71 31.68 20.19
C GLN A 98 -26.86 31.16 21.35
N THR A 99 -27.53 30.67 22.39
CA THR A 99 -26.87 30.05 23.54
C THR A 99 -26.26 28.70 23.16
N TRP A 100 -25.20 28.31 23.88
CA TRP A 100 -24.49 27.04 23.64
C TRP A 100 -25.39 25.80 23.76
N GLU A 101 -26.42 25.84 24.61
CA GLU A 101 -27.38 24.75 24.76
C GLU A 101 -28.20 24.51 23.48
N GLN A 102 -28.62 25.58 22.80
CA GLN A 102 -29.37 25.49 21.55
C GLN A 102 -28.48 25.07 20.37
N ALA A 103 -27.25 25.58 20.32
CA ALA A 103 -26.28 25.19 19.28
C ALA A 103 -25.90 23.70 19.39
N SER A 104 -25.67 23.22 20.61
CA SER A 104 -25.22 21.85 20.86
C SER A 104 -26.33 20.82 20.70
N SER A 105 -27.59 21.16 20.92
CA SER A 105 -28.71 20.24 20.68
C SER A 105 -28.86 19.91 19.19
N ALA A 106 -28.81 20.92 18.32
CA ALA A 106 -28.85 20.75 16.87
C ALA A 106 -27.63 19.96 16.35
N ALA A 107 -26.44 20.23 16.89
CA ALA A 107 -25.22 19.50 16.52
C ALA A 107 -25.24 18.03 16.96
N ARG A 108 -25.83 17.73 18.13
CA ARG A 108 -25.96 16.35 18.64
C ARG A 108 -26.83 15.49 17.73
N GLU A 109 -27.93 16.03 17.22
CA GLU A 109 -28.81 15.31 16.31
C GLU A 109 -28.08 14.88 15.03
N VAL A 110 -27.35 15.81 14.42
CA VAL A 110 -26.52 15.53 13.23
C VAL A 110 -25.39 14.56 13.55
N LEU A 111 -24.78 14.67 14.74
CA LEU A 111 -23.75 13.73 15.20
C LEU A 111 -24.30 12.31 15.27
N PHE A 112 -25.44 12.09 15.94
CA PHE A 112 -25.99 10.74 16.11
C PHE A 112 -26.30 10.04 14.79
N THR A 113 -26.85 10.78 13.82
CA THR A 113 -27.11 10.24 12.47
C THR A 113 -25.82 9.87 11.74
N ASN A 114 -24.72 10.55 12.02
CA ASN A 114 -23.44 10.36 11.33
C ASN A 114 -22.40 9.50 12.08
N ILE A 115 -22.65 9.09 13.32
CA ILE A 115 -21.76 8.20 14.09
C ILE A 115 -21.35 6.94 13.29
N PRO A 116 -22.27 6.20 12.62
CA PRO A 116 -21.88 5.01 11.86
C PRO A 116 -20.89 5.31 10.73
N LEU A 117 -21.07 6.44 10.03
CA LEU A 117 -20.17 6.90 8.97
C LEU A 117 -18.78 7.25 9.51
N LEU A 118 -18.72 7.94 10.66
CA LEU A 118 -17.46 8.25 11.33
C LEU A 118 -16.71 6.98 11.76
N LEU A 119 -17.43 5.99 12.31
CA LEU A 119 -16.84 4.70 12.71
C LEU A 119 -16.33 3.90 11.51
N LEU A 120 -17.08 3.88 10.41
CA LEU A 120 -16.64 3.25 9.16
C LEU A 120 -15.41 3.95 8.57
N GLY A 121 -15.41 5.29 8.55
CA GLY A 121 -14.26 6.09 8.13
C GLY A 121 -13.01 5.78 8.95
N LEU A 122 -13.13 5.73 10.29
CA LEU A 122 -12.04 5.35 11.18
C LEU A 122 -11.52 3.92 10.89
N GLY A 123 -12.44 2.97 10.67
CA GLY A 123 -12.09 1.59 10.33
C GLY A 123 -11.29 1.50 9.02
N LEU A 124 -11.70 2.26 8.00
CA LEU A 124 -11.00 2.33 6.71
C LEU A 124 -9.62 2.98 6.83
N VAL A 125 -9.49 4.05 7.62
CA VAL A 125 -8.18 4.67 7.90
C VAL A 125 -7.24 3.68 8.58
N ILE A 126 -7.71 2.96 9.61
CA ILE A 126 -6.91 1.94 10.31
C ILE A 126 -6.51 0.80 9.36
N ALA A 127 -7.44 0.34 8.51
CA ALA A 127 -7.16 -0.70 7.51
C ALA A 127 -6.13 -0.23 6.47
N GLY A 128 -6.22 1.03 6.01
CA GLY A 128 -5.28 1.68 5.12
C GLY A 128 -3.87 1.77 5.73
N ILE A 129 -3.76 2.21 6.99
CA ILE A 129 -2.47 2.26 7.72
C ILE A 129 -1.88 0.85 7.86
N ARG A 130 -2.70 -0.15 8.18
CA ARG A 130 -2.25 -1.54 8.34
C ARG A 130 -1.74 -2.14 7.02
N THR A 131 -2.40 -1.84 5.90
CA THR A 131 -1.95 -2.27 4.57
C THR A 131 -0.67 -1.55 4.15
N LEU A 132 -0.57 -0.24 4.40
CA LEU A 132 0.63 0.53 4.14
C LEU A 132 1.84 0.01 4.92
N ARG A 133 1.67 -0.29 6.22
CA ARG A 133 2.72 -0.87 7.05
C ARG A 133 3.18 -2.24 6.55
N ARG A 134 2.27 -3.09 6.06
CA ARG A 134 2.63 -4.39 5.47
C ARG A 134 3.37 -4.25 4.14
N SER A 135 3.03 -3.22 3.37
CA SER A 135 3.74 -2.87 2.14
C SER A 135 5.18 -2.41 2.45
N THR A 136 5.37 -1.47 3.38
CA THR A 136 6.70 -0.91 3.70
C THR A 136 7.62 -1.88 4.45
N TRP A 137 7.08 -2.75 5.32
CA TRP A 137 7.90 -3.77 6.01
C TRP A 137 8.54 -4.80 5.08
N ARG A 138 7.99 -5.03 3.87
CA ARG A 138 8.63 -5.89 2.86
C ARG A 138 9.79 -5.20 2.12
N PHE A 139 9.87 -3.88 2.19
CA PHE A 139 10.97 -3.10 1.61
C PHE A 139 12.15 -2.89 2.54
N HIS A 140 11.95 -2.92 3.87
CA HIS A 140 12.98 -2.61 4.87
C HIS A 140 13.73 -3.83 5.48
N ARG A 141 13.40 -5.06 5.09
CA ARG A 141 14.24 -6.26 5.36
C ARG A 141 15.13 -6.60 4.14
N LYS A 142 15.74 -5.58 3.55
CA LYS A 142 16.95 -5.73 2.74
C LYS A 142 18.09 -5.20 3.58
#